data_AF-A0A945AT84-F1
#
_entry.id   AF-A0A945AT84-F1
#
_cell.length_a   1.000
_cell.length_b   1.000
_cell.length_c   1.000
_cell.angle_alpha   90.00
_cell.angle_beta   90.00
_cell.angle_gamma   90.00
#
_symmetry.space_group_name_H-M   'P 1'
#
loop_
_entity.id
_entity.type
_entity.pdbx_description
1 polymer ?
#
loop_
_entity_poly.entity_id
_entity_poly.type
_entity_poly.pdbx_seq_one_letter_code
_entity_poly.pdbx_strand_id
1 'polypeptide(L)'
;MTLAKRKLLWIGDLENTAEFRHVTTVIQKNIELWHLPTVDAALHAATSSDPEPIVICLSETHPGQIHDAEVLHLTRRWPLSKIVVVGSCLADGQRRSGPSLRGVLQVPWHDLPSR
;
A
#
# COMPACT_ATOMS: atom_id res chain seq x y z
N MET A 1 -22.12 -16.77 -9.29
CA MET A 1 -21.54 -15.41 -9.19
C MET A 1 -20.11 -15.57 -8.73
N THR A 2 -19.14 -15.45 -9.64
CA THR A 2 -17.73 -15.36 -9.28
C THR A 2 -17.54 -14.09 -8.48
N LEU A 3 -17.29 -14.22 -7.17
CA LEU A 3 -16.92 -13.09 -6.34
C LEU A 3 -15.70 -12.45 -7.02
N ALA A 4 -15.82 -11.22 -7.52
CA ALA A 4 -14.67 -10.50 -8.05
C ALA A 4 -13.57 -10.62 -6.99
N LYS A 5 -12.44 -11.24 -7.37
CA LYS A 5 -11.36 -11.52 -6.43
C LYS A 5 -11.01 -10.22 -5.72
N ARG A 6 -11.01 -10.26 -4.39
CA ARG A 6 -10.67 -9.13 -3.54
C ARG A 6 -9.23 -8.71 -3.86
N LYS A 7 -9.03 -7.55 -4.49
CA LYS A 7 -7.71 -7.06 -4.90
C LYS A 7 -7.08 -6.22 -3.78
N LEU A 8 -5.82 -6.53 -3.47
CA LEU A 8 -4.94 -5.65 -2.70
C LEU A 8 -4.04 -4.92 -3.72
N LEU A 9 -4.02 -3.59 -3.63
CA LEU A 9 -3.14 -2.76 -4.43
C LEU A 9 -1.88 -2.44 -3.62
N TRP A 10 -0.71 -2.82 -4.11
CA TRP A 10 0.58 -2.46 -3.54
C TRP A 10 1.24 -1.40 -4.40
N ILE A 11 1.62 -0.28 -3.81
CA ILE A 11 2.25 0.84 -4.49
C ILE A 11 3.62 1.12 -3.85
N GLY A 12 4.65 1.20 -4.68
CA GLY A 12 6.01 1.50 -4.26
C GLY A 12 6.96 0.32 -4.46
N ASP A 13 8.09 0.36 -3.74
CA ASP A 13 9.08 -0.72 -3.78
C ASP A 13 8.48 -2.06 -3.32
N LEU A 14 8.83 -3.10 -4.04
CA LEU A 14 8.43 -4.48 -3.78
C LEU A 14 9.62 -5.41 -3.96
N GLU A 15 10.50 -5.12 -4.91
CA GLU A 15 11.60 -6.01 -5.30
C GLU A 15 12.91 -5.69 -4.60
N ASN A 16 13.20 -4.42 -4.26
CA ASN A 16 14.52 -4.04 -3.74
C ASN A 16 14.63 -4.23 -2.22
N THR A 17 13.50 -4.15 -1.51
CA THR A 17 13.41 -4.38 -0.07
C THR A 17 13.05 -5.84 0.22
N ALA A 18 13.98 -6.56 0.86
CA ALA A 18 13.80 -7.99 1.16
C ALA A 18 12.55 -8.28 2.01
N GLU A 19 12.22 -7.40 2.94
CA GLU A 19 11.03 -7.48 3.81
C GLU A 19 9.74 -7.43 2.98
N PHE A 20 9.65 -6.50 2.04
CA PHE A 20 8.49 -6.35 1.17
C PHE A 20 8.34 -7.53 0.21
N ARG A 21 9.44 -8.03 -0.38
CA ARG A 21 9.40 -9.29 -1.15
C ARG A 21 8.84 -10.45 -0.32
N HIS A 22 9.31 -10.58 0.92
CA HIS A 22 8.88 -11.67 1.80
C HIS A 22 7.38 -11.60 2.10
N VAL A 23 6.90 -10.44 2.56
CA VAL A 23 5.50 -10.22 2.93
C VAL A 23 4.58 -10.37 1.72
N THR A 24 4.93 -9.80 0.57
CA THR A 24 4.11 -9.89 -0.64
C THR A 24 4.02 -11.31 -1.19
N THR A 25 5.09 -12.10 -1.09
CA THR A 25 5.07 -13.55 -1.41
C THR A 25 4.07 -14.30 -0.53
N VAL A 26 3.93 -13.92 0.75
CA VAL A 26 2.93 -14.52 1.65
C VAL A 26 1.52 -14.08 1.29
N ILE A 27 1.30 -12.79 1.00
CA ILE A 27 0.00 -12.22 0.60
C ILE A 27 -0.53 -12.89 -0.67
N GLN A 28 0.32 -13.03 -1.69
CA GLN A 28 -0.03 -13.58 -3.00
C GLN A 28 -0.55 -15.02 -2.94
N LYS A 29 -0.29 -15.77 -1.86
CA LYS A 29 -0.85 -17.11 -1.67
C LYS A 29 -2.37 -17.12 -1.52
N ASN A 30 -2.94 -16.04 -0.97
CA ASN A 30 -4.36 -15.99 -0.59
C ASN A 30 -5.11 -14.80 -1.21
N ILE A 31 -4.40 -13.76 -1.64
CA ILE A 31 -4.96 -12.49 -2.09
C ILE A 31 -4.40 -12.15 -3.47
N GLU A 32 -5.27 -11.65 -4.35
CA GLU A 32 -4.82 -11.12 -5.64
C GLU A 32 -4.08 -9.79 -5.41
N LEU A 33 -2.78 -9.80 -5.71
CA LEU A 33 -1.91 -8.63 -5.57
C LEU A 33 -1.79 -7.91 -6.90
N TRP A 34 -2.17 -6.63 -6.92
CA TRP A 34 -1.90 -5.71 -8.02
C TRP A 34 -0.77 -4.77 -7.60
N HIS A 35 0.37 -4.82 -8.28
CA HIS A 35 1.56 -4.04 -7.90
C HIS A 35 1.87 -2.96 -8.93
N LEU A 36 2.10 -1.73 -8.45
CA LEU A 36 2.54 -0.59 -9.23
C LEU A 36 3.70 0.12 -8.53
N PRO A 37 4.65 0.71 -9.29
CA PRO A 37 5.83 1.31 -8.68
C PRO A 37 5.56 2.67 -8.03
N THR A 38 4.53 3.40 -8.45
CA THR A 38 4.23 4.76 -7.97
C THR A 38 2.73 5.03 -7.91
N VAL A 39 2.32 6.04 -7.14
CA VAL A 39 0.91 6.48 -7.06
C VAL A 39 0.42 6.94 -8.43
N ASP A 40 1.21 7.70 -9.17
CA ASP A 40 0.85 8.12 -10.53
C ASP A 40 0.65 6.94 -11.47
N ALA A 41 1.51 5.91 -11.40
CA ALA A 41 1.34 4.71 -12.20
C ALA A 41 0.04 3.97 -11.86
N ALA A 42 -0.34 3.92 -10.58
CA ALA A 42 -1.60 3.34 -10.13
C ALA A 42 -2.82 4.14 -10.63
N LEU A 43 -2.75 5.47 -10.56
CA LEU A 43 -3.83 6.34 -11.05
C LEU A 43 -4.00 6.24 -12.58
N HIS A 44 -2.89 6.11 -13.32
CA HIS A 44 -2.92 5.96 -14.77
C HIS A 44 -3.37 4.57 -15.24
N ALA A 45 -2.99 3.50 -14.53
CA ALA A 45 -3.35 2.15 -14.88
C ALA A 45 -4.83 1.83 -14.58
N ALA A 46 -5.46 2.57 -13.66
CA ALA A 46 -6.82 2.32 -13.23
C ALA A 46 -7.87 2.94 -14.16
N THR A 47 -8.67 2.11 -14.82
CA THR A 47 -9.84 2.56 -15.60
C THR A 47 -11.05 2.82 -14.70
N SER A 48 -11.98 3.67 -15.12
CA SER A 48 -13.19 3.99 -14.34
C SER A 48 -14.08 2.77 -14.08
N SER A 49 -13.98 1.73 -14.90
CA SER A 49 -14.70 0.47 -14.76
C SER A 49 -14.03 -0.54 -13.83
N ASP A 50 -12.79 -0.32 -13.41
CA ASP A 50 -12.09 -1.26 -12.53
C ASP A 50 -12.72 -1.28 -11.13
N PRO A 51 -12.89 -2.47 -10.54
CA PRO A 51 -13.35 -2.56 -9.16
C PRO A 51 -12.32 -1.93 -8.22
N GLU A 52 -12.83 -1.22 -7.22
CA GLU A 52 -12.02 -0.58 -6.20
C GLU A 52 -11.21 -1.60 -5.37
N PRO A 53 -9.90 -1.35 -5.12
CA PRO A 53 -9.12 -2.17 -4.21
C PRO A 53 -9.73 -2.17 -2.80
N ILE A 54 -9.67 -3.28 -2.08
CA ILE A 54 -10.15 -3.29 -0.68
C ILE A 54 -9.15 -2.60 0.23
N VAL A 55 -7.86 -2.84 -0.04
CA VAL A 55 -6.73 -2.27 0.70
C VAL A 55 -5.71 -1.75 -0.32
N ILE A 56 -5.20 -0.57 -0.06
CA ILE A 56 -4.07 0.04 -0.76
C ILE A 56 -2.90 0.10 0.23
N CYS A 57 -1.84 -0.64 -0.06
CA CYS A 57 -0.59 -0.61 0.70
C CYS A 57 0.40 0.31 -0.02
N LEU A 58 0.85 1.37 0.66
CA LEU A 58 1.93 2.23 0.24
C LEU A 58 3.21 1.76 0.92
N SER A 59 4.20 1.31 0.16
CA SER A 59 5.46 0.84 0.75
C SER A 59 6.42 2.02 0.96
N GLU A 60 6.86 2.18 2.21
CA GLU A 60 7.77 3.24 2.62
C GLU A 60 9.12 2.60 2.99
N THR A 61 10.12 2.85 2.15
CA THR A 61 11.49 2.32 2.35
C THR A 61 12.34 3.26 3.20
N HIS A 62 12.03 4.56 3.18
CA HIS A 62 12.67 5.57 3.99
C HIS A 62 11.65 6.59 4.51
N PRO A 63 11.89 7.19 5.67
CA PRO A 63 10.97 8.15 6.27
C PRO A 63 10.57 9.32 5.36
N GLY A 64 9.28 9.66 5.36
CA GLY A 64 8.76 10.83 4.65
C GLY A 64 8.72 10.64 3.13
N GLN A 65 8.84 9.41 2.65
CA GLN A 65 8.72 9.09 1.23
C GLN A 65 7.30 9.37 0.72
N ILE A 66 6.30 9.11 1.57
CA ILE A 66 4.89 9.21 1.23
C ILE A 66 4.36 10.59 1.64
N HIS A 67 3.70 11.29 0.72
CA HIS A 67 3.17 12.63 0.94
C HIS A 67 1.64 12.63 1.10
N ASP A 68 1.11 13.57 1.89
CA ASP A 68 -0.34 13.75 2.08
C ASP A 68 -1.10 13.97 0.75
N ALA A 69 -0.46 14.60 -0.25
CA ALA A 69 -1.05 14.83 -1.57
C ALA A 69 -1.32 13.52 -2.32
N GLU A 70 -0.41 12.55 -2.21
CA GLU A 70 -0.53 11.24 -2.83
C GLU A 70 -1.68 10.46 -2.19
N VAL A 71 -1.77 10.48 -0.86
CA VAL A 71 -2.87 9.89 -0.09
C VAL A 71 -4.22 10.51 -0.50
N LEU A 72 -4.27 11.84 -0.65
CA LEU A 72 -5.48 12.54 -1.07
C LEU A 72 -5.92 12.14 -2.47
N HIS A 73 -4.98 11.98 -3.42
CA HIS A 73 -5.30 11.50 -4.76
C HIS A 73 -5.88 10.08 -4.75
N LEU A 74 -5.27 9.18 -3.98
CA LEU A 74 -5.77 7.81 -3.81
C LEU A 74 -7.17 7.79 -3.18
N THR A 75 -7.38 8.59 -2.14
CA THR A 75 -8.69 8.72 -1.47
C THR A 75 -9.77 9.25 -2.41
N ARG A 76 -9.42 10.19 -3.30
CA ARG A 76 -10.37 10.69 -4.31
C ARG A 76 -10.69 9.66 -5.38
N ARG A 77 -9.69 8.86 -5.78
CA ARG A 77 -9.85 7.82 -6.81
C ARG A 77 -10.61 6.60 -6.30
N TRP A 78 -10.36 6.25 -5.04
CA TRP A 78 -10.85 5.07 -4.35
C TRP A 78 -11.25 5.45 -2.91
N PRO A 79 -12.46 6.03 -2.74
CA PRO A 79 -12.90 6.58 -1.46
C PRO A 79 -13.32 5.54 -0.41
N LEU A 80 -13.53 4.29 -0.79
CA LEU A 80 -13.89 3.17 0.08
C LEU A 80 -12.70 2.25 0.40
N SER A 81 -11.59 2.37 -0.33
CA SER A 81 -10.35 1.66 -0.05
C SER A 81 -9.75 2.06 1.29
N LYS A 82 -9.29 1.08 2.06
CA LYS A 82 -8.43 1.34 3.22
C LYS A 82 -7.01 1.60 2.75
N ILE A 83 -6.46 2.77 3.07
CA ILE A 83 -5.06 3.10 2.78
C ILE A 83 -4.21 2.78 4.01
N VAL A 84 -3.13 2.04 3.80
CA VAL A 84 -2.15 1.65 4.81
C VAL A 84 -0.75 1.95 4.29
N VAL A 85 0.08 2.59 5.09
CA VAL A 85 1.51 2.72 4.81
C VAL A 85 2.24 1.59 5.51
N VAL A 86 3.04 0.86 4.76
CA VAL A 86 3.83 -0.29 5.22
C VAL A 86 5.29 0.12 5.23
N GLY A 87 5.82 0.35 6.43
CA GLY A 87 7.21 0.76 6.64
C GLY A 87 8.18 -0.41 6.62
N SER A 88 9.35 -0.20 6.00
CA SER A 88 10.52 -1.05 6.19
C SER A 88 11.15 -0.83 7.58
N CYS A 89 12.10 -1.68 7.99
CA CYS A 89 12.85 -1.48 9.23
C CYS A 89 13.53 -0.10 9.34
N LEU A 90 13.88 0.55 8.23
CA LEU A 90 14.47 1.90 8.23
C LEU A 90 13.42 3.00 8.43
N ALA A 91 12.20 2.79 7.93
CA ALA A 91 11.08 3.70 8.13
C ALA A 91 10.53 3.63 9.56
N ASP A 92 10.65 2.48 10.24
CA ASP A 92 10.18 2.28 11.63
C ASP A 92 10.76 3.28 12.63
N GLY A 93 11.98 3.79 12.39
CA GLY A 93 12.61 4.80 13.23
C GLY A 93 11.83 6.11 13.31
N GLN A 94 11.18 6.53 12.21
CA GLN A 94 10.40 7.77 12.17
C GLN A 94 8.97 7.64 12.64
N ARG A 95 8.41 6.43 12.69
CA ARG A 95 7.15 6.20 13.39
C ARG A 95 7.22 6.59 14.88
N ARG A 96 8.42 6.62 15.46
CA ARG A 96 8.65 6.95 16.88
C ARG A 96 8.81 8.44 17.16
N SER A 97 9.22 9.25 16.17
CA SER A 97 9.62 10.65 16.40
C SER A 97 9.36 11.62 15.25
N GLY A 98 8.79 11.15 14.13
CA GLY A 98 8.55 11.90 12.90
C GLY A 98 7.12 12.42 12.75
N PRO A 99 6.87 13.29 11.77
CA PRO A 99 5.53 13.75 11.43
C PRO A 99 4.65 12.58 10.97
N SER A 100 3.42 12.53 11.46
CA SER A 100 2.46 11.47 11.08
C SER A 100 1.62 11.88 9.87
N LEU A 101 1.43 10.95 8.92
CA LEU A 101 0.42 11.07 7.86
C LEU A 101 -0.99 11.06 8.46
N ARG A 102 -1.82 12.02 8.06
CA ARG A 102 -3.16 12.19 8.64
C ARG A 102 -4.14 11.19 8.02
N GLY A 103 -4.90 10.50 8.86
CA GLY A 103 -5.98 9.61 8.42
C GLY A 103 -5.54 8.31 7.75
N VAL A 104 -4.24 8.01 7.74
CA VAL A 104 -3.68 6.78 7.18
C VAL A 104 -3.02 5.96 8.27
N LEU A 105 -3.32 4.67 8.30
CA LEU A 105 -2.69 3.74 9.23
C LEU A 105 -1.26 3.47 8.76
N GLN A 106 -0.27 3.74 9.62
CA GLN A 106 1.12 3.39 9.38
C GLN A 106 1.48 2.16 10.22
N VAL A 107 1.91 1.08 9.57
CA VAL A 107 2.29 -0.19 10.21
C VAL A 107 3.70 -0.58 9.77
N PRO A 108 4.47 -1.27 10.63
CA PRO A 108 5.68 -1.91 10.17
C PRO A 108 5.30 -3.12 9.31
N TRP A 109 6.19 -3.55 8.41
CA TRP A 109 5.95 -4.70 7.53
C TRP A 109 5.52 -5.98 8.27
N HIS A 110 5.97 -6.19 9.51
CA HIS A 110 5.69 -7.40 10.29
C HIS A 110 4.33 -7.39 11.00
N ASP A 111 3.67 -6.23 11.18
CA ASP A 111 2.30 -6.18 11.70
C ASP A 111 1.26 -6.21 10.56
N LEU A 112 1.69 -6.26 9.30
CA LEU A 112 0.76 -6.39 8.18
C LEU A 112 0.02 -7.73 8.32
N PRO A 113 -1.30 -7.73 8.50
CA PRO A 113 -2.03 -8.95 8.81
C PRO A 113 -1.91 -9.92 7.63
N SER A 114 -1.24 -11.05 7.87
CA SER A 114 -1.18 -12.17 6.92
C SER A 114 -2.39 -13.10 7.03
N ARG A 115 -3.38 -12.75 7.85
CA ARG A 115 -4.55 -13.57 8.22
C ARG A 115 -5.81 -12.74 8.32
#